data_AF-U4LWI0-F1
#
_entry.id   AF-U4LWI0-F1
#
_cell.length_a   1.000
_cell.length_b   1.000
_cell.length_c   1.000
_cell.angle_alpha   90.00
_cell.angle_beta   90.00
_cell.angle_gamma   90.00
#
_symmetry.space_group_name_H-M   'P 1'
#
loop_
_entity.id
_entity.type
_entity.pdbx_description
1 polymer ?
#
loop_
_entity_poly.entity_id
_entity_poly.type
_entity_poly.pdbx_seq_one_letter_code
_entity_poly.pdbx_strand_id
1 'polypeptide(L)'
;MASRYSPPPSRAGFPHITAPRYTSAGARAERSTMRLPVFFKRIWKYPQMDFEMAIWEMINLIIAPKKVFRSIYYHKQTKNSWSRDDPSFIVLLTFFLTLTAIAWGLAYTPSFASIVRLVFSLVFLHFLATSLICATAGYYLCGKFLKVPQQGGLGRAGIVAGGGDLEFMYCFEIGVRAFFPVWVFLYVIQYFMMPLLSQNYWISKFVGNSLYLIAFTFYSVITFLGYNALPFLHHTEVILFPIIILVVLWAVSLLGFNVAKHVVELWLF
;
A
#
# COMPACT_ATOMS: atom_id res chain seq x y z
N MET A 1 -26.05 17.68 -90.66
CA MET A 1 -27.08 16.71 -90.23
C MET A 1 -26.66 16.11 -88.90
N ALA A 2 -27.48 16.43 -87.89
CA ALA A 2 -27.51 16.10 -86.45
C ALA A 2 -26.46 15.17 -85.80
N SER A 3 -25.72 15.79 -84.87
CA SER A 3 -25.05 15.23 -83.69
C SER A 3 -26.04 14.44 -82.80
N ARG A 4 -25.71 13.19 -82.45
CA ARG A 4 -26.45 12.42 -81.43
C ARG A 4 -25.87 12.72 -80.05
N TYR A 5 -26.58 13.55 -79.29
CA TYR A 5 -26.38 13.73 -77.86
C TYR A 5 -26.84 12.49 -77.10
N SER A 6 -25.95 11.91 -76.29
CA SER A 6 -26.32 10.95 -75.24
C SER A 6 -26.85 11.72 -74.02
N PRO A 7 -27.96 11.30 -73.38
CA PRO A 7 -28.42 11.92 -72.14
C PRO A 7 -27.54 11.49 -70.95
N PRO A 8 -27.40 12.31 -69.90
CA PRO A 8 -26.67 11.93 -68.70
C PRO A 8 -27.45 10.86 -67.90
N PRO A 9 -26.77 9.98 -67.16
CA PRO A 9 -27.44 8.98 -66.35
C PRO A 9 -28.21 9.64 -65.21
N SER A 10 -29.48 9.26 -65.08
CA SER A 10 -30.35 9.59 -63.95
C SER A 10 -29.69 9.12 -62.65
N ARG A 11 -29.48 10.03 -61.69
CA ARG A 11 -29.13 9.72 -60.30
C ARG A 11 -30.30 8.94 -59.67
N ALA A 12 -30.29 7.62 -59.83
CA ALA A 12 -31.07 6.72 -59.01
C ALA A 12 -30.61 6.85 -57.55
N GLY A 13 -31.57 6.95 -56.65
CA GLY A 13 -31.39 7.38 -55.26
C GLY A 13 -30.32 6.61 -54.50
N PHE A 14 -29.40 7.35 -53.90
CA PHE A 14 -28.61 6.85 -52.79
C PHE A 14 -29.57 6.61 -51.62
N PRO A 15 -29.60 5.41 -51.00
CA PRO A 15 -30.29 5.27 -49.73
C PRO A 15 -29.56 6.17 -48.72
N HIS A 16 -30.28 7.16 -48.19
CA HIS A 16 -29.82 7.90 -47.02
C HIS A 16 -29.69 6.89 -45.87
N ILE A 17 -28.45 6.45 -45.61
CA ILE A 17 -28.12 5.73 -44.37
C ILE A 17 -28.22 6.76 -43.26
N THR A 18 -29.37 6.80 -42.60
CA THR A 18 -29.54 7.54 -41.36
C THR A 18 -28.65 6.88 -40.32
N ALA A 19 -27.52 7.52 -39.99
CA ALA A 19 -26.68 7.07 -38.88
C ALA A 19 -27.56 7.01 -37.61
N PRO A 20 -27.45 5.95 -36.78
CA PRO A 20 -28.22 5.87 -35.56
C PRO A 20 -27.84 7.05 -34.68
N ARG A 21 -28.82 7.91 -34.41
CA ARG A 21 -28.74 9.00 -33.46
C ARG A 21 -28.56 8.35 -32.09
N TYR A 22 -27.31 8.22 -31.63
CA TYR A 22 -27.03 7.90 -30.24
C TYR A 22 -27.61 9.04 -29.41
N THR A 23 -28.82 8.84 -28.92
CA THR A 23 -29.36 9.60 -27.81
C THR A 23 -28.40 9.41 -26.65
N SER A 24 -27.69 10.47 -26.30
CA SER A 24 -26.90 10.59 -25.08
C SER A 24 -27.84 10.59 -23.87
N ALA A 25 -28.45 9.43 -23.61
CA ALA A 25 -29.24 9.16 -22.43
C ALA A 25 -28.31 8.58 -21.37
N GLY A 26 -28.06 9.39 -20.34
CA GLY A 26 -27.42 8.93 -19.11
C GLY A 26 -25.91 8.89 -19.17
N ALA A 27 -25.28 10.03 -18.95
CA ALA A 27 -24.04 10.06 -18.19
C ALA A 27 -24.34 9.45 -16.81
N ARG A 28 -24.27 8.11 -16.74
CA ARG A 28 -24.26 7.40 -15.48
C ARG A 28 -22.92 7.78 -14.86
N ALA A 29 -22.96 8.81 -14.00
CA ALA A 29 -21.89 9.06 -13.07
C ALA A 29 -21.71 7.75 -12.30
N GLU A 30 -20.71 6.96 -12.71
CA GLU A 30 -20.16 5.92 -11.86
C GLU A 30 -19.57 6.65 -10.67
N ARG A 31 -20.42 6.92 -9.68
CA ARG A 31 -19.96 7.12 -8.31
C ARG A 31 -19.08 5.93 -8.02
N SER A 32 -17.82 6.21 -7.72
CA SER A 32 -16.86 5.32 -7.08
C SER A 32 -17.44 4.85 -5.75
N THR A 33 -18.42 3.96 -5.82
CA THR A 33 -18.96 3.24 -4.68
C THR A 33 -17.88 2.24 -4.28
N MET A 34 -17.51 2.26 -3.01
CA MET A 34 -16.65 1.25 -2.40
C MET A 34 -17.22 -0.14 -2.72
N ARG A 35 -16.69 -0.78 -3.76
CA ARG A 35 -16.96 -2.19 -4.04
C ARG A 35 -16.05 -3.04 -3.15
N LEU A 36 -16.39 -3.12 -1.87
CA LEU A 36 -16.14 -4.35 -1.10
C LEU A 36 -17.39 -5.22 -1.32
N PRO A 37 -17.36 -6.27 -2.18
CA PRO A 37 -16.88 -7.58 -1.70
C PRO A 37 -16.39 -8.53 -2.83
N VAL A 38 -15.08 -8.61 -3.06
CA VAL A 38 -14.45 -9.79 -3.74
C VAL A 38 -13.29 -10.32 -2.91
N PHE A 39 -12.53 -9.43 -2.26
CA PHE A 39 -11.41 -9.76 -1.38
C PHE A 39 -11.80 -10.76 -0.25
N PHE A 40 -12.85 -10.48 0.52
CA PHE A 40 -13.30 -11.38 1.61
C PHE A 40 -13.82 -12.74 1.11
N LYS A 41 -14.41 -12.80 -0.09
CA LYS A 41 -14.89 -14.06 -0.70
C LYS A 41 -13.73 -14.96 -1.12
N ARG A 42 -12.54 -14.40 -1.36
CA ARG A 42 -11.35 -15.13 -1.81
C ARG A 42 -10.45 -15.60 -0.66
N ILE A 43 -10.58 -15.06 0.55
CA ILE A 43 -9.88 -15.58 1.75
C ILE A 43 -10.20 -17.08 1.98
N TRP A 44 -11.40 -17.53 1.58
CA TRP A 44 -11.82 -18.93 1.72
C TRP A 44 -11.43 -19.83 0.53
N LYS A 45 -10.85 -19.28 -0.55
CA LYS A 45 -10.33 -20.06 -1.69
C LYS A 45 -8.81 -20.24 -1.57
N TYR A 46 -8.42 -21.09 -0.62
CA TYR A 46 -7.04 -21.50 -0.35
C TYR A 46 -6.21 -22.02 -1.56
N PRO A 47 -6.75 -22.63 -2.64
CA PRO A 47 -5.93 -23.29 -3.65
C PRO A 47 -5.16 -22.41 -4.66
N GLN A 48 -5.21 -21.08 -4.56
CA GLN A 48 -4.60 -20.17 -5.55
C GLN A 48 -3.77 -19.05 -4.92
N MET A 49 -3.20 -19.27 -3.73
CA MET A 49 -2.36 -18.27 -3.06
C MET A 49 -0.91 -18.41 -3.53
N ASP A 50 -0.36 -17.34 -4.13
CA ASP A 50 1.03 -17.29 -4.61
C ASP A 50 1.99 -16.95 -3.46
N PHE A 51 2.30 -17.96 -2.65
CA PHE A 51 3.21 -17.82 -1.50
C PHE A 51 4.66 -17.59 -1.92
N GLU A 52 5.08 -18.12 -3.07
CA GLU A 52 6.44 -17.94 -3.58
C GLU A 52 6.70 -16.45 -3.87
N MET A 53 5.76 -15.81 -4.58
CA MET A 53 5.85 -14.37 -4.82
C MET A 53 5.76 -13.58 -3.51
N ALA A 54 4.90 -13.96 -2.57
CA ALA A 54 4.79 -13.26 -1.28
C ALA A 54 6.11 -13.30 -0.47
N ILE A 55 6.76 -14.47 -0.39
CA ILE A 55 8.05 -14.63 0.27
C ILE A 55 9.12 -13.79 -0.43
N TRP A 56 9.14 -13.82 -1.77
CA TRP A 56 10.05 -13.00 -2.56
C TRP A 56 9.84 -11.50 -2.29
N GLU A 57 8.59 -11.03 -2.22
CA GLU A 57 8.28 -9.65 -1.86
C GLU A 57 8.80 -9.31 -0.45
N MET A 58 8.52 -10.15 0.54
CA MET A 58 8.95 -9.93 1.93
C MET A 58 10.48 -9.82 2.04
N ILE A 59 11.22 -10.74 1.43
CA ILE A 59 12.70 -10.71 1.43
C ILE A 59 13.21 -9.43 0.76
N ASN A 60 12.66 -9.09 -0.42
CA ASN A 60 13.12 -7.93 -1.17
C ASN A 60 12.68 -6.60 -0.55
N LEU A 61 11.62 -6.54 0.27
CA LEU A 61 11.24 -5.31 0.99
C LEU A 61 12.32 -4.86 1.97
N ILE A 62 13.10 -5.80 2.53
CA ILE A 62 14.22 -5.49 3.43
C ILE A 62 15.50 -5.21 2.64
N ILE A 63 15.82 -6.07 1.65
CA ILE A 63 17.11 -6.01 0.96
C ILE A 63 17.12 -4.94 -0.15
N ALA A 64 16.07 -4.89 -0.96
CA ALA A 64 16.01 -4.07 -2.17
C ALA A 64 14.56 -3.67 -2.51
N PRO A 65 13.91 -2.79 -1.71
CA PRO A 65 12.48 -2.49 -1.84
C PRO A 65 12.09 -1.96 -3.22
N LYS A 66 13.01 -1.26 -3.90
CA LYS A 66 12.81 -0.78 -5.28
C LYS A 66 12.50 -1.91 -6.27
N LYS A 67 13.00 -3.13 -6.05
CA LYS A 67 12.71 -4.30 -6.90
C LYS A 67 11.24 -4.71 -6.82
N VAL A 68 10.65 -4.67 -5.62
CA VAL A 68 9.24 -5.02 -5.39
C VAL A 68 8.33 -4.05 -6.13
N PHE A 69 8.56 -2.74 -6.00
CA PHE A 69 7.75 -1.74 -6.68
C PHE A 69 7.94 -1.72 -8.19
N ARG A 70 9.12 -2.08 -8.69
CA ARG A 70 9.32 -2.32 -10.13
C ARG A 70 8.48 -3.51 -10.63
N SER A 71 8.40 -4.60 -9.85
CA SER A 71 7.55 -5.74 -10.17
C SER A 71 6.07 -5.36 -10.23
N ILE A 72 5.59 -4.56 -9.27
CA ILE A 72 4.22 -4.03 -9.25
C ILE A 72 3.93 -3.19 -10.51
N TYR A 73 4.89 -2.36 -10.93
CA TYR A 73 4.74 -1.57 -12.16
C TYR A 73 4.59 -2.46 -13.41
N TYR A 74 5.35 -3.56 -13.52
CA TYR A 74 5.18 -4.54 -14.60
C TYR A 74 3.86 -5.32 -14.50
N HIS A 75 3.40 -5.63 -13.28
CA HIS A 75 2.08 -6.23 -13.07
C HIS A 75 0.97 -5.32 -13.59
N LYS A 76 1.06 -4.02 -13.36
CA LYS A 76 0.10 -3.06 -13.91
C LYS A 76 0.05 -3.09 -15.43
N GLN A 77 1.19 -3.20 -16.11
CA GLN A 77 1.22 -3.26 -17.58
C GLN A 77 0.53 -4.51 -18.15
N THR A 78 0.54 -5.62 -17.40
CA THR A 78 -0.01 -6.90 -17.88
C THR A 78 -1.45 -7.14 -17.44
N LYS A 79 -1.85 -6.72 -16.24
CA LYS A 79 -3.20 -6.94 -15.68
C LYS A 79 -4.05 -5.68 -15.55
N ASN A 80 -3.50 -4.52 -15.86
CA ASN A 80 -4.16 -3.21 -15.75
C ASN A 80 -4.81 -2.94 -14.38
N SER A 81 -4.34 -3.57 -13.31
CA SER A 81 -4.72 -3.30 -11.91
C SER A 81 -3.47 -2.96 -11.09
N TRP A 82 -3.57 -1.99 -10.18
CA TRP A 82 -2.48 -1.69 -9.24
C TRP A 82 -2.51 -2.62 -8.03
N SER A 83 -3.72 -2.88 -7.52
CA SER A 83 -3.92 -3.85 -6.45
C SER A 83 -3.83 -5.28 -6.97
N ARG A 84 -3.27 -6.13 -6.12
CA ARG A 84 -3.11 -7.55 -6.36
C ARG A 84 -4.34 -8.29 -5.83
N ASP A 85 -4.83 -9.26 -6.60
CA ASP A 85 -6.06 -9.97 -6.25
C ASP A 85 -5.85 -11.14 -5.25
N ASP A 86 -4.64 -11.30 -4.67
CA ASP A 86 -4.30 -12.43 -3.80
C ASP A 86 -3.87 -11.97 -2.38
N PRO A 87 -4.43 -12.59 -1.31
CA PRO A 87 -4.17 -12.19 0.08
C PRO A 87 -2.92 -12.84 0.68
N SER A 88 -2.03 -13.44 -0.14
CA SER A 88 -0.89 -14.26 0.31
C SER A 88 0.02 -13.55 1.31
N PHE A 89 0.35 -12.28 1.03
CA PHE A 89 1.22 -11.47 1.88
C PHE A 89 0.60 -11.23 3.26
N ILE A 90 -0.69 -10.90 3.33
CA ILE A 90 -1.40 -10.65 4.59
C ILE A 90 -1.48 -11.92 5.42
N VAL A 91 -1.82 -13.05 4.80
CA VAL A 91 -1.90 -14.35 5.49
C VAL A 91 -0.54 -14.76 6.04
N LEU A 92 0.52 -14.65 5.23
CA LEU A 92 1.87 -15.01 5.63
C LEU A 92 2.40 -14.10 6.76
N LEU A 93 2.16 -12.79 6.66
CA LEU A 93 2.53 -11.85 7.72
C LEU A 93 1.72 -12.07 9.01
N THR A 94 0.42 -12.38 8.90
CA THR A 94 -0.43 -12.74 10.05
C THR A 94 0.08 -14.00 10.75
N PHE A 95 0.50 -15.01 9.99
CA PHE A 95 1.12 -16.21 10.53
C PHE A 95 2.39 -15.88 11.33
N PHE A 96 3.31 -15.09 10.75
CA PHE A 96 4.54 -14.70 11.47
C PHE A 96 4.29 -13.80 12.68
N LEU A 97 3.31 -12.90 12.61
CA LEU A 97 2.88 -12.09 13.75
C LEU A 97 2.34 -12.96 14.88
N THR A 98 1.56 -13.99 14.56
CA THR A 98 1.02 -14.93 15.55
C THR A 98 2.15 -15.70 16.23
N LEU A 99 3.12 -16.22 15.47
CA LEU A 99 4.30 -16.87 16.05
C LEU A 99 5.09 -15.92 16.95
N THR A 100 5.26 -14.67 16.53
CA THR A 100 5.97 -13.65 17.29
C THR A 100 5.23 -13.34 18.60
N ALA A 101 3.90 -13.17 18.54
CA ALA A 101 3.06 -12.93 19.70
C ALA A 101 3.15 -14.07 20.72
N ILE A 102 3.12 -15.33 20.25
CA ILE A 102 3.31 -16.50 21.12
C ILE A 102 4.69 -16.48 21.76
N ALA A 103 5.75 -16.20 21.00
CA ALA A 103 7.12 -16.12 21.54
C ALA A 103 7.26 -15.04 22.62
N TRP A 104 6.76 -13.82 22.37
CA TRP A 104 6.73 -12.74 23.36
C TRP A 104 5.89 -13.10 24.59
N GLY A 105 4.72 -13.69 24.36
CA GLY A 105 3.81 -14.12 25.41
C GLY A 105 4.43 -15.17 26.33
N LEU A 106 5.11 -16.17 25.77
CA LEU A 106 5.81 -17.21 26.54
C LEU A 106 7.03 -16.66 27.29
N ALA A 107 7.72 -15.66 26.73
CA ALA A 107 8.93 -15.11 27.34
C ALA A 107 8.66 -14.10 28.46
N TYR A 108 7.62 -13.26 28.33
CA TYR A 108 7.42 -12.09 29.18
C TYR A 108 6.07 -12.00 29.88
N THR A 109 5.12 -12.91 29.61
CA THR A 109 3.78 -12.84 30.19
C THR A 109 3.40 -14.13 30.92
N PRO A 110 2.85 -14.05 32.14
CA PRO A 110 2.63 -15.25 32.97
C PRO A 110 1.33 -16.01 32.64
N SER A 111 0.38 -15.41 31.91
CA SER A 111 -0.97 -15.97 31.74
C SER A 111 -1.33 -16.27 30.28
N PHE A 112 -2.00 -17.40 30.06
CA PHE A 112 -2.50 -17.79 28.72
C PHE A 112 -3.45 -16.74 28.13
N ALA A 113 -4.32 -16.14 28.96
CA ALA A 113 -5.24 -15.08 28.54
C ALA A 113 -4.49 -13.85 28.00
N SER A 114 -3.35 -13.50 28.62
CA SER A 114 -2.51 -12.41 28.14
C SER A 114 -1.86 -12.73 26.80
N ILE A 115 -1.48 -13.99 26.55
CA ILE A 115 -0.94 -14.42 25.24
C ILE A 115 -2.01 -14.28 24.15
N VAL A 116 -3.24 -14.72 24.42
CA VAL A 116 -4.37 -14.56 23.49
C VAL A 116 -4.67 -13.07 23.22
N ARG A 117 -4.67 -12.23 24.27
CA ARG A 117 -4.80 -10.78 24.14
C ARG A 117 -3.68 -10.19 23.27
N LEU A 118 -2.45 -10.64 23.45
CA LEU A 118 -1.27 -10.17 22.71
C LEU A 118 -1.36 -10.56 21.23
N VAL A 119 -1.73 -11.81 20.92
CA VAL A 119 -1.98 -12.27 19.54
C VAL A 119 -3.04 -11.39 18.87
N PHE A 120 -4.17 -11.16 19.56
CA PHE A 120 -5.24 -10.33 19.04
C PHE A 120 -4.78 -8.88 18.81
N SER A 121 -4.10 -8.28 19.78
CA SER A 121 -3.59 -6.91 19.68
C SER A 121 -2.60 -6.77 18.52
N LEU A 122 -1.65 -7.69 18.40
CA LEU A 122 -0.63 -7.63 17.34
C LEU A 122 -1.22 -7.76 15.94
N VAL A 123 -2.15 -8.70 15.74
CA VAL A 123 -2.74 -8.94 14.41
C VAL A 123 -3.75 -7.85 14.06
N PHE A 124 -4.71 -7.56 14.94
CA PHE A 124 -5.83 -6.70 14.59
C PHE A 124 -5.55 -5.23 14.84
N LEU A 125 -4.94 -4.87 15.96
CA LEU A 125 -4.69 -3.47 16.32
C LEU A 125 -3.40 -2.96 15.68
N HIS A 126 -2.27 -3.63 15.95
CA HIS A 126 -0.98 -3.13 15.49
C HIS A 126 -0.84 -3.27 13.97
N PHE A 127 -1.14 -4.45 13.43
CA PHE A 127 -0.97 -4.70 12.00
C PHE A 127 -2.14 -4.19 11.16
N LEU A 128 -3.34 -4.78 11.30
CA LEU A 128 -4.45 -4.48 10.39
C LEU A 128 -5.02 -3.08 10.57
N ALA A 129 -5.27 -2.62 11.80
CA ALA A 129 -5.83 -1.29 12.04
C ALA A 129 -4.86 -0.18 11.64
N THR A 130 -3.57 -0.27 11.99
CA THR A 130 -2.57 0.71 11.54
C THR A 130 -2.47 0.74 10.02
N SER A 131 -2.42 -0.43 9.36
CA SER A 131 -2.38 -0.48 7.88
C SER A 131 -3.63 0.15 7.26
N LEU A 132 -4.81 -0.07 7.84
CA LEU A 132 -6.06 0.51 7.37
C LEU A 132 -6.13 2.03 7.57
N ILE A 133 -5.65 2.53 8.71
CA ILE A 133 -5.58 3.96 9.02
C ILE A 133 -4.61 4.65 8.06
N CYS A 134 -3.42 4.09 7.85
CA CYS A 134 -2.45 4.63 6.90
C CYS A 134 -2.96 4.56 5.46
N ALA A 135 -3.72 3.52 5.10
CA ALA A 135 -4.36 3.40 3.79
C ALA A 135 -5.44 4.45 3.55
N THR A 136 -6.32 4.68 4.54
CA THR A 136 -7.34 5.73 4.46
C THR A 136 -6.68 7.11 4.39
N ALA A 137 -5.71 7.39 5.26
CA ALA A 137 -4.95 8.64 5.21
C ALA A 137 -4.27 8.83 3.85
N GLY A 138 -3.56 7.82 3.35
CA GLY A 138 -2.89 7.88 2.06
C GLY A 138 -3.86 8.06 0.88
N TYR A 139 -5.00 7.35 0.90
CA TYR A 139 -6.04 7.48 -0.12
C TYR A 139 -6.59 8.91 -0.20
N TYR A 140 -6.93 9.51 0.94
CA TYR A 140 -7.48 10.87 0.99
C TYR A 140 -6.42 11.94 0.74
N LEU A 141 -5.26 11.85 1.38
CA LEU A 141 -4.20 12.85 1.26
C LEU A 141 -3.55 12.82 -0.12
N CYS A 142 -3.13 11.65 -0.61
CA CYS A 142 -2.50 11.55 -1.93
C CYS A 142 -3.51 11.82 -3.05
N GLY A 143 -4.74 11.30 -2.93
CA GLY A 143 -5.79 11.54 -3.91
C GLY A 143 -6.17 13.02 -4.03
N LYS A 144 -6.13 13.77 -2.92
CA LYS A 144 -6.49 15.20 -2.89
C LYS A 144 -5.33 16.14 -3.24
N PHE A 145 -4.13 15.87 -2.73
CA PHE A 145 -3.00 16.81 -2.81
C PHE A 145 -1.96 16.46 -3.87
N LEU A 146 -1.81 15.19 -4.23
CA LEU A 146 -0.73 14.72 -5.10
C LEU A 146 -1.21 14.31 -6.50
N LYS A 147 -2.53 14.10 -6.69
CA LYS A 147 -3.10 13.74 -7.99
C LYS A 147 -3.02 14.92 -8.94
N VAL A 148 -2.46 14.69 -10.13
CA VAL A 148 -2.44 15.70 -11.19
C VAL A 148 -3.88 15.96 -11.67
N PRO A 149 -4.34 17.22 -11.73
CA PRO A 149 -5.62 17.54 -12.35
C PRO A 149 -5.61 17.06 -13.80
N GLN A 150 -6.64 16.29 -14.21
CA GLN A 150 -6.86 15.99 -15.63
C GLN A 150 -7.13 17.31 -16.36
N GLN A 151 -6.09 17.92 -16.92
CA GLN A 151 -6.25 19.06 -17.79
C GLN A 151 -6.76 18.53 -19.13
N GLY A 152 -8.06 18.67 -19.37
CA GLY A 152 -8.75 18.35 -20.62
C GLY A 152 -8.33 19.27 -21.76
N GLY A 153 -7.04 19.27 -22.10
CA GLY A 153 -6.46 20.02 -23.20
C GLY A 153 -5.97 19.06 -24.28
N LEU A 154 -6.30 19.39 -25.54
CA LEU A 154 -5.90 18.72 -26.78
C LEU A 154 -4.38 18.83 -27.03
N GLY A 155 -3.56 18.40 -26.06
CA GLY A 155 -2.11 18.45 -26.08
C GLY A 155 -1.55 17.07 -25.78
N ARG A 156 -0.42 16.74 -26.42
CA ARG A 156 0.32 15.46 -26.42
C ARG A 156 0.62 14.81 -25.05
N ALA A 157 0.19 15.37 -23.93
CA ALA A 157 0.24 14.76 -22.60
C ALA A 157 -0.84 13.68 -22.36
N GLY A 158 -1.90 13.63 -23.20
CA GLY A 158 -3.02 12.69 -23.05
C GLY A 158 -2.73 11.22 -23.41
N ILE A 159 -1.55 10.90 -23.95
CA ILE A 159 -1.18 9.51 -24.32
C ILE A 159 -0.33 8.83 -23.23
N VAL A 160 0.29 9.58 -22.32
CA VAL A 160 1.20 9.03 -21.28
C VAL A 160 0.65 9.22 -19.86
N ALA A 161 -0.12 10.29 -19.60
CA ALA A 161 -0.79 10.49 -18.32
C ALA A 161 -2.13 9.73 -18.31
N GLY A 162 -2.06 8.40 -18.14
CA GLY A 162 -3.24 7.57 -17.97
C GLY A 162 -4.09 8.11 -16.81
N GLY A 163 -5.36 8.40 -17.08
CA GLY A 163 -6.38 8.80 -16.08
C GLY A 163 -6.71 7.65 -15.13
N GLY A 164 -5.71 7.21 -14.36
CA GLY A 164 -5.87 6.19 -13.33
C GLY A 164 -6.41 6.81 -12.07
N ASP A 165 -7.50 6.25 -11.55
CA ASP A 165 -7.92 6.55 -10.19
C ASP A 165 -7.03 5.82 -9.18
N LEU A 166 -6.85 6.46 -8.03
CA LEU A 166 -6.15 5.83 -6.92
C LEU A 166 -7.04 4.70 -6.40
N GLU A 167 -6.50 3.48 -6.39
CA GLU A 167 -7.21 2.31 -5.87
C GLU A 167 -7.04 2.24 -4.35
N PHE A 168 -8.13 2.20 -3.59
CA PHE A 168 -8.05 2.07 -2.12
C PHE A 168 -7.32 0.79 -1.69
N MET A 169 -7.57 -0.31 -2.40
CA MET A 169 -6.93 -1.59 -2.11
C MET A 169 -5.41 -1.52 -2.28
N TYR A 170 -4.93 -0.75 -3.27
CA TYR A 170 -3.50 -0.52 -3.44
C TYR A 170 -2.90 0.27 -2.27
N CYS A 171 -3.60 1.29 -1.76
CA CYS A 171 -3.18 2.05 -0.57
C CYS A 171 -3.09 1.14 0.67
N PHE A 172 -4.04 0.20 0.81
CA PHE A 172 -4.01 -0.79 1.87
C PHE A 172 -2.85 -1.77 1.76
N GLU A 173 -2.56 -2.28 0.55
CA GLU A 173 -1.37 -3.11 0.32
C GLU A 173 -0.07 -2.38 0.61
N ILE A 174 0.05 -1.09 0.28
CA ILE A 174 1.22 -0.29 0.66
C ILE A 174 1.36 -0.25 2.17
N GLY A 175 0.28 0.01 2.92
CA GLY A 175 0.29 0.02 4.39
C GLY A 175 0.74 -1.32 4.97
N VAL A 176 0.21 -2.42 4.44
CA VAL A 176 0.59 -3.79 4.82
C VAL A 176 2.06 -4.08 4.52
N ARG A 177 2.55 -3.73 3.32
CA ARG A 177 3.95 -3.94 2.92
C ARG A 177 4.92 -3.07 3.74
N ALA A 178 4.53 -1.84 4.07
CA ALA A 178 5.31 -0.92 4.91
C ALA A 178 5.38 -1.39 6.36
N PHE A 179 4.36 -2.10 6.86
CA PHE A 179 4.38 -2.69 8.19
C PHE A 179 5.37 -3.86 8.31
N PHE A 180 5.73 -4.53 7.21
CA PHE A 180 6.59 -5.70 7.26
C PHE A 180 7.98 -5.42 7.87
N PRO A 181 8.76 -4.41 7.45
CA PRO A 181 10.01 -4.09 8.15
C PRO A 181 9.81 -3.62 9.57
N VAL A 182 8.72 -2.90 9.87
CA VAL A 182 8.39 -2.54 11.25
C VAL A 182 8.29 -3.81 12.10
N TRP A 183 7.70 -4.87 11.56
CA TRP A 183 7.66 -6.15 12.25
C TRP A 183 9.03 -6.79 12.44
N VAL A 184 9.87 -6.80 11.40
CA VAL A 184 11.24 -7.33 11.50
C VAL A 184 12.03 -6.58 12.58
N PHE A 185 12.02 -5.25 12.59
CA PHE A 185 12.83 -4.47 13.53
C PHE A 185 12.24 -4.48 14.94
N LEU A 186 10.94 -4.19 15.11
CA LEU A 186 10.34 -3.96 16.43
C LEU A 186 9.78 -5.21 17.12
N TYR A 187 9.44 -6.26 16.37
CA TYR A 187 8.88 -7.47 16.97
C TYR A 187 9.87 -8.65 16.94
N VAL A 188 10.75 -8.74 15.94
CA VAL A 188 11.75 -9.82 15.83
C VAL A 188 13.10 -9.41 16.39
N ILE A 189 13.74 -8.38 15.82
CA ILE A 189 15.08 -7.95 16.25
C ILE A 189 15.02 -7.44 17.70
N GLN A 190 14.04 -6.60 18.03
CA GLN A 190 13.86 -6.11 19.40
C GLN A 190 13.73 -7.25 20.42
N TYR A 191 13.01 -8.33 20.08
CA TYR A 191 12.84 -9.48 20.96
C TYR A 191 14.17 -10.09 21.37
N PHE A 192 15.08 -10.31 20.41
CA PHE A 192 16.42 -10.82 20.71
C PHE A 192 17.28 -9.82 21.48
N MET A 193 17.04 -8.52 21.29
CA MET A 193 17.79 -7.45 21.96
C MET A 193 17.23 -7.10 23.35
N MET A 194 16.09 -7.65 23.76
CA MET A 194 15.43 -7.33 25.04
C MET A 194 16.33 -7.47 26.28
N PRO A 195 17.22 -8.48 26.40
CA PRO A 195 18.14 -8.58 27.54
C PRO A 195 19.06 -7.35 27.69
N LEU A 196 19.43 -6.73 26.56
CA LEU A 196 20.20 -5.50 26.51
C LEU A 196 19.31 -4.26 26.69
N LEU A 197 18.15 -4.22 26.03
CA LEU A 197 17.27 -3.05 25.99
C LEU A 197 16.54 -2.78 27.31
N SER A 198 16.37 -3.79 28.15
CA SER A 198 15.75 -3.67 29.48
C SER A 198 16.66 -3.00 30.52
N GLN A 199 17.97 -2.96 30.27
CA GLN A 199 18.96 -2.36 31.16
C GLN A 199 18.90 -0.82 31.11
N ASN A 200 19.31 -0.17 32.21
CA ASN A 200 19.32 1.29 32.33
C ASN A 200 20.62 1.93 31.77
N TYR A 201 21.29 1.27 30.82
CA TYR A 201 22.50 1.81 30.21
C TYR A 201 22.19 2.84 29.12
N TRP A 202 23.12 3.76 28.89
CA TRP A 202 23.00 4.70 27.77
C TRP A 202 22.94 3.97 26.42
N ILE A 203 23.71 2.88 26.26
CA ILE A 203 23.69 2.06 25.04
C ILE A 203 22.32 1.44 24.78
N SER A 204 21.58 1.02 25.82
CA SER A 204 20.24 0.46 25.71
C SER A 204 19.25 1.50 25.17
N LYS A 205 19.36 2.76 25.62
CA LYS A 205 18.58 3.89 25.07
C LYS A 205 18.94 4.15 23.62
N PHE A 206 20.23 4.25 23.31
CA PHE A 206 20.71 4.55 21.96
C PHE A 206 20.25 3.48 20.97
N VAL A 207 20.49 2.21 21.28
CA VAL A 207 20.15 1.07 20.42
C VAL A 207 18.64 0.92 20.29
N GLY A 208 17.90 0.98 21.41
CA GLY A 208 16.45 0.88 21.42
C GLY A 208 15.80 1.98 20.59
N ASN A 209 16.15 3.24 20.84
CA ASN A 209 15.55 4.37 20.11
C ASN A 209 15.95 4.35 18.62
N SER A 210 17.18 3.94 18.29
CA SER A 210 17.62 3.79 16.90
C SER A 210 16.83 2.70 16.17
N LEU A 211 16.43 1.63 16.85
CA LEU A 211 15.61 0.58 16.26
C LEU A 211 14.22 1.12 15.83
N TYR A 212 13.60 1.96 16.65
CA TYR A 212 12.35 2.66 16.31
C TYR A 212 12.54 3.64 15.15
N LEU A 213 13.63 4.43 15.16
CA LEU A 213 13.94 5.33 14.06
C LEU A 213 14.09 4.57 12.74
N ILE A 214 14.83 3.46 12.73
CA ILE A 214 15.03 2.61 11.54
C ILE A 214 13.70 2.04 11.08
N ALA A 215 12.91 1.45 11.98
CA ALA A 215 11.62 0.85 11.64
C ALA A 215 10.67 1.84 10.98
N PHE A 216 10.47 3.02 11.57
CA PHE A 216 9.59 4.04 11.01
C PHE A 216 10.16 4.70 9.75
N THR A 217 11.49 4.82 9.63
CA THR A 217 12.13 5.27 8.39
C THR A 217 11.84 4.31 7.24
N PHE A 218 11.95 2.99 7.48
CA PHE A 218 11.57 1.98 6.49
C PHE A 218 10.09 2.08 6.12
N TYR A 219 9.21 2.32 7.11
CA TYR A 219 7.79 2.52 6.86
C TYR A 219 7.55 3.70 5.90
N SER A 220 8.15 4.86 6.17
CA SER A 220 8.05 6.04 5.31
C SER A 220 8.64 5.82 3.92
N VAL A 221 9.81 5.16 3.81
CA VAL A 221 10.47 4.88 2.52
C VAL A 221 9.64 3.93 1.66
N ILE A 222 9.09 2.86 2.23
CA ILE A 222 8.25 1.91 1.48
C ILE A 222 6.94 2.57 1.06
N THR A 223 6.36 3.37 1.94
CA THR A 223 5.15 4.15 1.62
C THR A 223 5.43 5.09 0.44
N PHE A 224 6.53 5.85 0.49
CA PHE A 224 6.98 6.69 -0.61
C PHE A 224 7.18 5.91 -1.91
N LEU A 225 7.91 4.79 -1.88
CA LEU A 225 8.17 3.98 -3.08
C LEU A 225 6.88 3.40 -3.68
N GLY A 226 5.89 3.06 -2.84
CA GLY A 226 4.57 2.64 -3.27
C GLY A 226 3.83 3.73 -4.02
N TYR A 227 3.68 4.91 -3.42
CA TYR A 227 2.98 6.01 -4.09
C TYR A 227 3.73 6.57 -5.30
N ASN A 228 5.06 6.55 -5.28
CA ASN A 228 5.91 6.98 -6.39
C ASN A 228 5.86 6.02 -7.60
N ALA A 229 5.35 4.79 -7.43
CA ALA A 229 5.12 3.89 -8.57
C ALA A 229 3.93 4.32 -9.43
N LEU A 230 3.03 5.17 -8.92
CA LEU A 230 1.87 5.65 -9.68
C LEU A 230 2.25 6.88 -10.53
N PRO A 231 2.12 6.81 -11.87
CA PRO A 231 2.56 7.87 -12.77
C PRO A 231 1.71 9.14 -12.71
N PHE A 232 0.53 9.10 -12.08
CA PHE A 232 -0.39 10.23 -11.96
C PHE A 232 -0.29 10.97 -10.61
N LEU A 233 0.59 10.52 -9.71
CA LEU A 233 0.92 11.25 -8.49
C LEU A 233 2.24 12.01 -8.70
N HIS A 234 2.23 13.29 -8.40
CA HIS A 234 3.43 14.14 -8.40
C HIS A 234 3.77 14.60 -6.99
N HIS A 235 5.02 15.03 -6.80
CA HIS A 235 5.51 15.54 -5.51
C HIS A 235 5.37 14.53 -4.35
N THR A 236 5.57 13.24 -4.64
CA THR A 236 5.45 12.16 -3.66
C THR A 236 6.55 12.24 -2.59
N GLU A 237 7.59 13.04 -2.78
CA GLU A 237 8.69 13.28 -1.83
C GLU A 237 8.18 13.82 -0.49
N VAL A 238 7.01 14.47 -0.46
CA VAL A 238 6.35 14.93 0.77
C VAL A 238 6.08 13.77 1.74
N ILE A 239 5.90 12.54 1.24
CA ILE A 239 5.69 11.33 2.05
C ILE A 239 6.92 10.97 2.89
N LEU A 240 8.11 11.46 2.51
CA LEU A 240 9.36 11.26 3.26
C LEU A 240 9.53 12.28 4.41
N PHE A 241 8.76 13.35 4.45
CA PHE A 241 8.88 14.42 5.45
C PHE A 241 8.80 13.94 6.92
N PRO A 242 7.97 12.94 7.28
CA PRO A 242 7.96 12.36 8.63
C PRO A 242 9.33 11.87 9.12
N ILE A 243 10.25 11.49 8.22
CA ILE A 243 11.61 11.03 8.60
C ILE A 243 12.37 12.13 9.35
N ILE A 244 12.22 13.40 8.93
CA ILE A 244 12.89 14.53 9.58
C ILE A 244 12.38 14.67 11.02
N ILE A 245 11.06 14.60 11.21
CA ILE A 245 10.43 14.64 12.53
C ILE A 245 10.91 13.46 13.39
N LEU A 246 10.98 12.25 12.82
CA LEU A 246 11.46 11.06 13.52
C LEU A 246 12.92 11.19 13.97
N VAL A 247 13.80 11.78 13.16
CA VAL A 247 15.20 12.04 13.54
C VAL A 247 15.29 13.03 14.69
N VAL A 248 14.48 14.09 14.67
CA VAL A 248 14.42 15.07 15.78
C VAL A 248 13.91 14.40 17.06
N LEU A 249 12.81 13.64 16.98
CA LEU A 249 12.27 12.89 18.12
C LEU A 249 13.27 11.88 18.67
N TRP A 250 14.01 11.20 17.79
CA TRP A 250 15.09 10.30 18.18
C TRP A 250 16.19 11.05 18.95
N ALA A 251 16.67 12.19 18.45
CA ALA A 251 17.70 12.97 19.12
C ALA A 251 17.24 13.44 20.52
N VAL A 252 16.01 13.94 20.63
CA VAL A 252 15.41 14.36 21.91
C VAL A 252 15.26 13.17 22.87
N SER A 253 14.86 12.00 22.36
CA SER A 253 14.67 10.81 23.20
C SER A 253 15.96 10.35 23.90
N LEU A 254 17.14 10.63 23.34
CA LEU A 254 18.43 10.27 23.96
C LEU A 254 18.71 11.02 25.27
N LEU A 255 18.02 12.13 25.54
CA LEU A 255 18.14 12.91 26.78
C LEU A 255 17.64 12.16 28.03
N GLY A 256 16.97 11.02 27.87
CA GLY A 256 16.56 10.19 29.01
C GLY A 256 15.45 9.19 28.74
N PHE A 257 14.80 9.26 27.57
CA PHE A 257 13.61 8.47 27.27
C PHE A 257 13.98 7.18 26.53
N ASN A 258 13.80 6.02 27.17
CA ASN A 258 13.95 4.71 26.52
C ASN A 258 12.60 4.32 25.88
N VAL A 259 12.45 4.55 24.57
CA VAL A 259 11.20 4.25 23.84
C VAL A 259 10.88 2.76 23.92
N ALA A 260 11.87 1.90 23.69
CA ALA A 260 11.67 0.45 23.67
C ALA A 260 11.10 -0.07 24.99
N LYS A 261 11.62 0.40 26.13
CA LYS A 261 11.14 -0.01 27.45
C LYS A 261 9.68 0.42 27.71
N HIS A 262 9.36 1.69 27.43
CA HIS A 262 8.00 2.21 27.63
C HIS A 262 6.99 1.54 26.72
N VAL A 263 7.35 1.32 25.44
CA VAL A 263 6.47 0.63 24.51
C VAL A 263 6.23 -0.77 24.99
N VAL A 264 7.27 -1.53 25.38
CA VAL A 264 7.16 -2.89 25.94
C VAL A 264 6.23 -2.97 27.15
N GLU A 265 6.32 -2.02 28.07
CA GLU A 265 5.43 -1.95 29.22
C GLU A 265 3.96 -1.71 28.81
N LEU A 266 3.71 -0.85 27.82
CA LEU A 266 2.37 -0.45 27.39
C LEU A 266 1.54 -1.60 26.79
N TRP A 267 2.16 -2.49 26.01
CA TRP A 267 1.45 -3.55 25.27
C TRP A 267 1.57 -4.95 25.88
N LEU A 268 2.52 -5.19 26.80
CA LEU A 268 2.59 -6.46 27.53
C LEU A 268 1.68 -6.47 28.78
N PHE A 269 1.47 -5.32 29.43
CA PHE A 269 0.62 -5.17 30.63
C PHE A 269 -0.74 -4.53 30.29
#